data_AF-A0A5B7EYJ2-F1
#
_entry.id   AF-A0A5B7EYJ2-F1
#
_cell.length_a   1.000
_cell.length_b   1.000
_cell.length_c   1.000
_cell.angle_alpha   90.00
_cell.angle_beta   90.00
_cell.angle_gamma   90.00
#
_symmetry.space_group_name_H-M   'P 1'
#
loop_
_entity.id
_entity.type
_entity.pdbx_description
1 polymer ?
#
loop_
_entity_poly.entity_id
_entity_poly.type
_entity_poly.pdbx_seq_one_letter_code
_entity_poly.pdbx_strand_id
1 'polypeptide(L)'
;MSCHYSRFKAPHRRYLDSSLTIKKLYDSYVEWVEKEHSNEPCVTLSYYSDVFTKEFNICFAPPNSDTCTTCDSLNAAIKNDAENPEKVAEHQMNLQAHKAEANEAQNLMKMWKNNEDADVHAIAVDLQQMLPTPRLSAGRNLLLQTQNVDLQLVHL
;
A
#
# COMPACT_ATOMS: atom_id res chain seq x y z
N MET A 1 -3.51 13.27 -0.23
CA MET A 1 -2.94 12.02 0.34
C MET A 1 -1.97 11.44 -0.68
N SER A 2 -0.68 11.75 -0.54
CA SER A 2 0.37 11.20 -1.39
C SER A 2 0.64 9.77 -0.93
N CYS A 3 0.53 8.79 -1.82
CA CYS A 3 0.87 7.41 -1.50
C CYS A 3 2.38 7.32 -1.23
N HIS A 4 2.71 6.95 0.01
CA HIS A 4 4.06 6.78 0.46
C HIS A 4 4.76 5.64 -0.33
N TYR A 5 5.91 5.98 -0.91
CA TYR A 5 6.88 5.10 -1.56
C TYR A 5 6.55 4.38 -2.87
N SER A 6 5.44 3.65 -2.96
CA SER A 6 5.25 2.70 -4.08
C SER A 6 4.65 3.35 -5.33
N ARG A 7 3.71 4.29 -5.18
CA ARG A 7 3.06 4.94 -6.33
C ARG A 7 3.80 6.18 -6.84
N PHE A 8 4.66 6.80 -6.02
CA PHE A 8 5.51 7.90 -6.47
C PHE A 8 6.49 7.46 -7.57
N LYS A 9 7.01 6.22 -7.47
CA LYS A 9 7.96 5.65 -8.46
C LYS A 9 7.30 5.15 -9.75
N ALA A 10 5.98 5.12 -9.84
CA ALA A 10 5.25 4.62 -11.01
C ALA A 10 3.97 5.45 -11.27
N PRO A 11 4.11 6.73 -11.66
CA PRO A 11 2.96 7.56 -11.98
C PRO A 11 2.16 6.93 -13.12
N HIS A 12 0.83 6.99 -13.01
CA HIS A 12 -0.14 6.47 -14.00
C HIS A 12 -0.11 4.95 -14.26
N ARG A 13 0.60 4.16 -13.44
CA ARG A 13 0.55 2.69 -13.56
C ARG A 13 -0.85 2.17 -13.27
N ARG A 14 -1.35 1.32 -14.17
CA ARG A 14 -2.64 0.65 -14.02
C ARG A 14 -2.43 -0.75 -13.47
N TYR A 15 -3.37 -1.22 -12.65
CA TYR A 15 -3.28 -2.54 -12.04
C TYR A 15 -4.49 -3.37 -12.45
N LEU A 16 -4.22 -4.57 -12.97
CA LEU A 16 -5.24 -5.60 -13.16
C LEU A 16 -5.43 -6.40 -11.88
N ASP A 17 -6.57 -7.09 -11.83
CA ASP A 17 -6.94 -8.00 -10.75
C ASP A 17 -5.85 -9.05 -10.48
N SER A 18 -5.68 -9.42 -9.22
CA SER A 18 -4.65 -10.37 -8.78
C SER A 18 -4.88 -11.81 -9.27
N SER A 19 -6.08 -12.15 -9.73
CA SER A 19 -6.39 -13.48 -10.29
C SER A 19 -5.91 -13.63 -11.75
N LEU A 20 -5.64 -12.51 -12.43
CA LEU A 20 -5.12 -12.47 -13.79
C LEU A 20 -3.59 -12.58 -13.78
N THR A 21 -3.06 -13.22 -14.81
CA THR A 21 -1.61 -13.33 -15.03
C THR A 21 -1.30 -12.98 -16.47
N ILE A 22 -0.06 -12.55 -16.74
CA ILE A 22 0.37 -12.22 -18.10
C ILE A 22 0.18 -13.40 -19.05
N LYS A 23 0.37 -14.62 -18.54
CA LYS A 23 0.14 -15.86 -19.29
C LYS A 23 -1.33 -16.02 -19.67
N LYS A 24 -2.27 -15.87 -18.74
CA LYS A 24 -3.71 -15.97 -19.03
C LYS A 24 -4.16 -14.95 -20.08
N LEU A 25 -3.65 -13.71 -19.98
CA LEU A 25 -3.96 -12.67 -20.95
C LEU A 25 -3.37 -12.97 -22.33
N TYR A 26 -2.16 -13.50 -22.38
CA TYR A 26 -1.53 -13.95 -23.61
C TYR A 26 -2.28 -15.12 -24.24
N ASP A 27 -2.71 -16.10 -23.45
CA ASP A 27 -3.51 -17.23 -23.94
C ASP A 27 -4.82 -16.73 -24.58
N SER A 28 -5.51 -15.78 -23.94
CA SER A 28 -6.69 -15.12 -24.53
C SER A 28 -6.38 -14.30 -25.78
N TYR A 29 -5.19 -13.68 -25.86
CA TYR A 29 -4.74 -12.98 -27.06
C TYR A 29 -4.51 -13.95 -28.23
N VAL A 30 -3.86 -15.09 -27.98
CA VAL A 30 -3.64 -16.13 -29.02
C VAL A 30 -4.98 -16.66 -29.52
N GLU A 31 -5.91 -16.99 -28.63
CA GLU A 31 -7.26 -17.43 -29.01
C GLU A 31 -7.99 -16.38 -29.86
N TRP A 32 -7.81 -15.08 -29.55
CA TRP A 32 -8.41 -13.99 -30.32
C TRP A 32 -7.78 -13.86 -31.71
N VAL A 33 -6.45 -13.98 -31.83
CA VAL A 33 -5.77 -13.97 -33.13
C VAL A 33 -6.18 -15.17 -33.97
N GLU A 34 -6.24 -16.37 -33.40
CA GLU A 34 -6.65 -17.57 -34.13
C GLU A 34 -8.09 -17.48 -34.67
N LYS A 35 -9.00 -16.81 -33.95
CA LYS A 35 -10.41 -16.66 -34.36
C LYS A 35 -10.65 -15.52 -35.35
N GLU A 36 -10.09 -14.34 -35.07
CA GLU A 36 -10.43 -13.10 -35.78
C GLU A 36 -9.36 -12.67 -36.80
N HIS A 37 -8.11 -13.12 -36.61
CA HIS A 37 -6.94 -12.72 -37.40
C HIS A 37 -6.12 -13.94 -37.84
N SER A 38 -6.78 -15.01 -38.30
CA SER A 38 -6.16 -16.31 -38.61
C SER A 38 -5.04 -16.27 -39.66
N ASN A 39 -4.92 -15.17 -40.41
CA ASN A 39 -3.86 -14.95 -41.40
C ASN A 39 -2.60 -14.28 -40.82
N GLU A 40 -2.62 -13.84 -39.56
CA GLU A 40 -1.51 -13.16 -38.91
C GLU A 40 -0.81 -14.07 -37.88
N PRO A 41 0.53 -14.10 -37.85
CA PRO A 41 1.25 -14.89 -36.87
C PRO A 41 1.13 -14.25 -35.48
N CYS A 42 0.92 -15.07 -34.45
CA CYS A 42 0.96 -14.61 -33.07
C CYS A 42 2.37 -14.11 -32.70
N VAL A 43 2.43 -12.98 -31.98
CA VAL A 43 3.69 -12.50 -31.40
C VAL A 43 4.15 -13.41 -30.27
N THR A 44 5.44 -13.37 -29.92
CA THR A 44 5.94 -14.13 -28.77
C THR A 44 5.42 -13.57 -27.45
N LEU A 45 5.29 -14.43 -26.43
CA LEU A 45 4.93 -14.01 -25.07
C LEU A 45 5.86 -12.91 -24.53
N SER A 46 7.16 -12.97 -24.84
CA SER A 46 8.11 -11.95 -24.42
C SER A 46 7.77 -10.57 -24.99
N TYR A 47 7.49 -10.51 -26.30
CA TYR A 47 7.11 -9.28 -26.97
C TYR A 47 5.78 -8.74 -26.44
N TYR A 48 4.78 -9.61 -26.27
CA TYR A 48 3.50 -9.25 -25.66
C TYR A 48 3.69 -8.67 -24.25
N SER A 49 4.49 -9.32 -23.41
CA SER A 49 4.75 -8.87 -22.05
C SER A 49 5.48 -7.53 -22.02
N ASP A 50 6.43 -7.31 -22.92
CA ASP A 50 7.16 -6.05 -23.01
C ASP A 50 6.23 -4.90 -23.38
N VAL A 51 5.40 -5.07 -24.41
CA VAL A 51 4.39 -4.07 -24.81
C VAL A 51 3.42 -3.81 -23.66
N PHE A 52 2.93 -4.87 -23.01
CA PHE A 52 1.98 -4.77 -21.92
C PHE A 52 2.52 -3.98 -20.70
N THR A 53 3.77 -4.21 -20.32
CA THR A 53 4.37 -3.57 -19.13
C THR A 53 5.04 -2.23 -19.44
N LYS A 54 5.70 -2.07 -20.59
CA LYS A 54 6.49 -0.87 -20.92
C LYS A 54 5.66 0.20 -21.63
N GLU A 55 4.88 -0.20 -22.63
CA GLU A 55 4.09 0.75 -23.44
C GLU A 55 2.77 1.13 -22.75
N PHE A 56 2.06 0.14 -22.20
CA PHE A 56 0.79 0.39 -21.52
C PHE A 56 0.93 0.69 -20.02
N ASN A 57 2.11 0.46 -19.43
CA ASN A 57 2.37 0.63 -17.99
C ASN A 57 1.32 -0.08 -17.10
N ILE A 58 0.99 -1.32 -17.46
CA ILE A 58 0.05 -2.17 -16.72
C ILE A 58 0.82 -3.22 -15.90
N CYS A 59 0.45 -3.38 -14.64
CA CYS A 59 0.94 -4.44 -13.76
C CYS A 59 -0.23 -5.26 -13.19
N PHE A 60 0.10 -6.37 -12.54
CA PHE A 60 -0.83 -7.17 -11.76
C PHE A 60 -0.71 -6.79 -10.29
N ALA A 61 -1.85 -6.78 -9.60
CA ALA A 61 -1.99 -6.49 -8.17
C ALA A 61 -1.37 -5.13 -7.73
N PRO A 62 -2.19 -4.19 -7.23
CA PRO A 62 -1.62 -2.98 -6.66
C PRO A 62 -0.72 -3.33 -5.47
N PRO A 63 0.33 -2.52 -5.20
CA PRO A 63 1.12 -2.70 -4.00
C PRO A 63 0.18 -2.62 -2.79
N ASN A 64 0.35 -3.56 -1.86
CA ASN A 64 -0.39 -3.56 -0.61
C ASN A 64 -0.15 -2.22 0.09
N SER A 65 -1.23 -1.55 0.48
CA SER A 65 -1.14 -0.46 1.43
C SER A 65 -0.89 -1.06 2.78
N ASP A 66 0.01 -0.46 3.56
CA ASP A 66 0.03 -0.73 5.00
C ASP A 66 -1.34 -0.39 5.57
N THR A 67 -1.88 -1.32 6.36
CA THR A 67 -3.15 -1.16 7.05
C THR A 67 -2.90 -1.09 8.56
N CYS A 68 -3.75 -0.36 9.28
CA CYS A 68 -3.67 -0.31 10.72
C CYS A 68 -4.25 -1.62 11.30
N THR A 69 -3.42 -2.38 12.02
CA THR A 69 -3.84 -3.66 12.62
C THR A 69 -5.05 -3.49 13.54
N THR A 70 -5.12 -2.41 14.32
CA THR A 70 -6.27 -2.12 15.19
C THR A 70 -7.55 -1.91 14.39
N CYS A 71 -7.50 -1.10 13.32
CA CYS A 71 -8.62 -0.93 12.41
C CYS A 71 -9.05 -2.24 11.77
N ASP A 72 -8.11 -3.06 11.31
CA ASP A 72 -8.41 -4.34 10.67
C ASP A 72 -9.08 -5.31 11.66
N SER A 73 -8.56 -5.40 12.89
CA SER A 73 -9.14 -6.22 13.96
C SER A 73 -10.55 -5.79 14.33
N LEU A 74 -10.80 -4.48 14.51
CA LEU A 74 -12.14 -3.96 14.83
C LEU A 74 -13.12 -4.16 13.68
N ASN A 75 -12.70 -3.91 12.43
CA ASN A 75 -13.55 -4.18 11.26
C ASN A 75 -13.88 -5.67 11.10
N ALA A 76 -12.93 -6.55 11.41
CA ALA A 76 -13.16 -7.99 11.41
C ALA A 76 -14.16 -8.39 12.52
N ALA A 77 -14.00 -7.83 13.73
CA ALA A 77 -14.92 -8.09 14.84
C ALA A 77 -16.34 -7.63 14.53
N ILE A 78 -16.52 -6.44 13.94
CA ILE A 78 -17.83 -5.93 13.48
C ILE A 78 -18.50 -6.91 12.51
N LYS A 79 -17.74 -7.49 11.57
CA LYS A 79 -18.27 -8.46 10.62
C LYS A 79 -18.62 -9.80 11.27
N ASN A 80 -17.80 -10.26 12.20
CA ASN A 80 -17.99 -11.55 12.87
C ASN A 80 -19.14 -11.52 13.88
N ASP A 81 -19.29 -10.41 14.61
CA ASP A 81 -20.35 -10.22 15.60
C ASP A 81 -21.63 -9.61 14.99
N ALA A 82 -21.83 -9.67 13.66
CA ALA A 82 -22.93 -8.97 12.97
C ALA A 82 -24.34 -9.27 13.50
N GLU A 83 -24.53 -10.44 14.12
CA GLU A 83 -25.79 -10.87 14.73
C GLU A 83 -25.99 -10.33 16.16
N ASN A 84 -24.95 -9.78 16.78
CA ASN A 84 -24.99 -9.19 18.12
C ASN A 84 -24.86 -7.65 18.03
N PRO A 85 -25.98 -6.90 18.05
CA PRO A 85 -25.97 -5.45 17.83
C PRO A 85 -25.22 -4.68 18.93
N GLU A 86 -25.20 -5.20 20.16
CA GLU A 86 -24.48 -4.55 21.28
C GLU A 86 -22.97 -4.59 21.06
N LYS A 87 -22.43 -5.75 20.71
CA LYS A 87 -21.00 -5.90 20.37
C LYS A 87 -20.62 -5.10 19.14
N VAL A 88 -21.47 -5.08 18.11
CA VAL A 88 -21.23 -4.27 16.91
C VAL A 88 -21.13 -2.79 17.27
N ALA A 89 -22.04 -2.28 18.10
CA ALA A 89 -22.01 -0.89 18.55
C ALA A 89 -20.72 -0.58 19.35
N GLU A 90 -20.31 -1.49 20.23
CA GLU A 90 -19.05 -1.36 20.98
C GLU A 90 -17.83 -1.29 20.05
N HIS A 91 -17.70 -2.23 19.10
CA HIS A 91 -16.59 -2.25 18.15
C HIS A 91 -16.59 -1.02 17.24
N GLN A 92 -17.76 -0.52 16.85
CA GLN A 92 -17.90 0.71 16.07
C GLN A 92 -17.47 1.95 16.86
N MET A 93 -17.86 2.04 18.14
CA MET A 93 -17.43 3.13 19.02
C MET A 93 -15.90 3.11 19.19
N ASN A 94 -15.31 1.95 19.46
CA ASN A 94 -13.87 1.79 19.59
C ASN A 94 -13.13 2.17 18.30
N LEU A 95 -13.69 1.82 17.13
CA LEU A 95 -13.13 2.20 15.84
C LEU A 95 -13.19 3.72 15.61
N GLN A 96 -14.28 4.37 16.03
CA GLN A 96 -14.42 5.83 15.93
C GLN A 96 -13.43 6.53 16.86
N ALA A 97 -13.31 6.10 18.10
CA ALA A 97 -12.35 6.64 19.07
C ALA A 97 -10.91 6.54 18.55
N HIS A 98 -10.49 5.35 18.09
CA HIS A 98 -9.16 5.14 17.52
C HIS A 98 -8.88 6.05 16.32
N LYS A 99 -9.86 6.25 15.43
CA LYS A 99 -9.72 7.17 14.29
C LYS A 99 -9.66 8.63 14.74
N ALA A 100 -10.41 9.01 15.76
CA ALA A 100 -10.38 10.37 16.31
C ALA A 100 -9.00 10.69 16.91
N GLU A 101 -8.44 9.79 17.72
CA GLU A 101 -7.08 9.92 18.28
C GLU A 101 -6.03 10.05 17.18
N ALA A 102 -6.10 9.20 16.15
CA ALA A 102 -5.17 9.25 15.03
C ALA A 102 -5.26 10.59 14.25
N ASN A 103 -6.48 11.11 14.07
CA ASN A 103 -6.69 12.40 13.42
C ASN A 103 -6.18 13.57 14.28
N GLU A 104 -6.38 13.51 15.59
CA GLU A 104 -5.86 14.51 16.52
C GLU A 104 -4.33 14.56 16.48
N ALA A 105 -3.67 13.40 16.55
CA ALA A 105 -2.22 13.31 16.43
C ALA A 105 -1.72 13.89 15.09
N GLN A 106 -2.40 13.62 13.98
CA GLN A 106 -2.05 14.21 12.68
C GLN A 106 -2.26 15.72 12.64
N ASN A 107 -3.30 16.23 13.29
CA ASN A 107 -3.57 17.67 13.36
C ASN A 107 -2.50 18.37 14.20
N LEU A 108 -2.13 17.80 15.35
CA LEU A 108 -1.02 18.30 16.16
C LEU A 108 0.27 18.36 15.34
N MET A 109 0.63 17.29 14.62
CA MET A 109 1.82 17.30 13.75
C MET A 109 1.79 18.42 12.71
N LYS A 110 0.64 18.69 12.09
CA LYS A 110 0.50 19.80 11.13
C LYS A 110 0.60 21.18 11.78
N MET A 111 0.03 21.33 12.98
CA MET A 111 0.11 22.58 13.74
C MET A 111 1.56 22.90 14.11
N TRP A 112 2.28 21.93 14.67
CA TRP A 112 3.69 22.09 15.06
C TRP A 112 4.60 22.34 13.86
N LYS A 113 4.29 21.76 12.69
CA LYS A 113 5.04 22.03 11.46
C LYS A 113 5.01 23.51 11.05
N ASN A 114 3.93 24.21 11.36
CA ASN A 114 3.73 25.62 11.00
C ASN A 114 3.96 26.56 12.20
N ASN A 115 4.40 26.06 13.34
CA ASN A 115 4.66 26.90 14.51
C ASN A 115 6.02 27.59 14.35
N GLU A 116 6.04 28.92 14.39
CA GLU A 116 7.25 29.75 14.28
C GLU A 116 7.88 30.08 15.65
N ASP A 117 7.39 29.48 16.74
CA ASP A 117 7.94 29.67 18.09
C ASP A 117 9.39 29.15 18.19
N ALA A 118 10.34 30.08 18.29
CA ALA A 118 11.79 29.78 18.32
C ALA A 118 12.26 28.95 19.53
N ASP A 119 11.44 28.80 20.57
CA ASP A 119 11.83 28.12 21.82
C ASP A 119 11.43 26.63 21.86
N VAL A 120 10.54 26.18 20.96
CA VAL A 120 10.02 24.80 20.97
C VAL A 120 10.42 24.06 19.70
N HIS A 121 11.27 23.05 19.86
CA HIS A 121 11.72 22.19 18.76
C HIS A 121 10.97 20.85 18.78
N ALA A 122 10.22 20.56 17.71
CA ALA A 122 9.57 19.27 17.52
C ALA A 122 10.43 18.36 16.62
N ILE A 123 10.80 17.18 17.10
CA ILE A 123 11.54 16.17 16.32
C ILE A 123 10.57 15.04 15.97
N ALA A 124 10.34 14.84 14.67
CA ALA A 124 9.62 13.69 14.14
C ALA A 124 10.60 12.84 13.31
N VAL A 125 10.81 11.59 13.73
CA VAL A 125 11.68 10.65 13.01
C VAL A 125 10.80 9.58 12.39
N ASP A 126 10.82 9.49 11.05
CA ASP A 126 10.18 8.38 10.35
C ASP A 126 11.20 7.25 10.16
N LEU A 127 10.88 6.06 10.68
CA LEU A 127 11.75 4.88 10.59
C LEU A 127 11.56 4.21 9.22
N GLN A 128 11.97 4.91 8.16
CA GLN A 128 11.80 4.47 6.78
C GLN A 128 12.99 3.65 6.30
N GLN A 129 13.02 2.39 6.71
CA GLN A 129 13.27 1.26 5.80
C GLN A 129 13.28 -0.03 6.60
N MET A 130 12.24 -0.84 6.41
CA MET A 130 12.29 -2.24 6.80
C MET A 130 13.16 -2.94 5.73
N LEU A 131 14.45 -3.13 6.03
CA LEU A 131 15.30 -3.97 5.19
C LEU A 131 14.71 -5.39 5.16
N PRO A 132 14.69 -6.07 4.00
CA PRO A 132 14.17 -7.42 3.92
C PRO A 132 14.97 -8.31 4.87
N THR A 133 14.30 -8.83 5.91
CA THR A 133 14.90 -9.79 6.80
C THR A 133 15.08 -11.12 6.04
N PRO A 134 16.19 -11.84 6.25
CA PRO A 134 16.31 -13.20 5.73
C PRO A 134 15.13 -14.03 6.24
N ARG A 135 14.56 -14.87 5.37
CA ARG A 135 13.44 -15.75 5.72
C ARG A 135 13.88 -16.71 6.82
N LEU A 136 13.47 -16.45 8.06
CA LEU A 136 13.67 -17.34 9.21
C LEU A 136 12.44 -18.24 9.39
N SER A 137 12.67 -19.47 9.84
CA SER A 137 11.65 -20.52 10.02
C SER A 137 10.79 -20.36 11.28
N ALA A 138 11.00 -19.32 12.09
CA ALA A 138 10.24 -19.08 13.33
C ALA A 138 10.04 -17.59 13.62
N GLY A 139 8.78 -17.20 13.91
CA GLY A 139 8.32 -16.06 14.73
C GLY A 139 8.77 -14.63 14.37
N ARG A 140 7.80 -13.72 14.22
CA ARG A 140 7.99 -12.27 13.97
C ARG A 140 9.10 -11.66 14.84
N ASN A 141 10.20 -11.26 14.21
CA ASN A 141 11.24 -10.44 14.83
C ASN A 141 11.56 -9.26 13.90
N LEU A 142 11.44 -8.04 14.43
CA LEU A 142 11.81 -6.80 13.75
C LEU A 142 13.19 -6.39 14.26
N LEU A 143 14.21 -6.43 13.40
CA LEU A 143 15.49 -5.78 13.68
C LEU A 143 15.35 -4.31 13.29
N LEU A 144 15.23 -3.44 14.29
CA LEU A 144 15.35 -2.00 14.10
C LEU A 144 16.84 -1.66 14.06
N GLN A 145 17.35 -1.24 12.91
CA GLN A 145 18.62 -0.54 12.82
C GLN A 145 18.40 0.84 12.21
N THR A 146 18.88 1.86 12.92
CA THR A 146 18.92 3.25 12.47
C THR A 146 19.90 3.36 11.31
N GLN A 147 19.41 3.32 10.08
CA GLN A 147 20.22 3.73 8.92
C GLN A 147 19.82 5.14 8.54
N ASN A 148 20.78 6.05 8.73
CA ASN A 148 20.72 7.48 8.43
C ASN A 148 19.58 8.21 9.15
N VAL A 149 19.96 8.82 10.27
CA VAL A 149 19.24 9.98 10.79
C VAL A 149 19.35 11.07 9.72
N ASP A 150 18.39 11.13 8.80
CA ASP A 150 18.08 12.39 8.15
C ASP A 150 17.50 13.29 9.24
N LEU A 151 18.41 13.93 9.98
CA LEU A 151 18.13 15.12 10.74
C LEU A 151 17.69 16.16 9.72
N GLN A 152 16.41 16.13 9.36
CA GLN A 152 15.73 17.38 9.08
C GLN A 152 15.66 18.11 10.42
N LEU A 153 16.79 18.74 10.79
CA LEU A 153 16.72 20.00 11.48
C LEU A 153 15.88 20.88 10.56
N VAL A 154 14.58 20.91 10.84
CA VAL A 154 13.76 22.03 10.42
C VAL A 154 14.30 23.17 11.26
N HIS A 155 15.37 23.82 10.77
CA HIS A 155 15.71 25.15 11.24
C HIS A 155 14.58 26.04 10.72
N LEU A 156 13.60 26.25 11.60
CA LEU A 156 12.69 27.38 11.59
C LEU A 156 13.41 28.54 12.26
#